data_AF-A0A2Z2HWY7-F1
#
_entry.id   AF-A0A2Z2HWY7-F1
#
_cell.length_a   1.000
_cell.length_b   1.000
_cell.length_c   1.000
_cell.angle_alpha   90.00
_cell.angle_beta   90.00
_cell.angle_gamma   90.00
#
_symmetry.space_group_name_H-M   'P 1'
#
loop_
_entity.id
_entity.type
_entity.pdbx_description
1 polymer ?
#
loop_
_entity_poly.entity_id
_entity_poly.type
_entity_poly.pdbx_seq_one_letter_code
_entity_poly.pdbx_strand_id
1 'polypeptide(L)'
;MVSAILSFFIPGVGNLYNGEMQRGAIVLVAWLVIGVGFWWFFVPIVGTLTLGLGFLLYLLWPFVHIAAAYDGYNQANKINSGEITV
;
A
#
# COMPACT_ATOMS: atom_id res chain seq x y z
N MET A 1 4.64 -12.86 -9.05
CA MET A 1 5.34 -12.92 -7.74
C MET A 1 6.23 -11.69 -7.48
N VAL A 2 7.10 -11.29 -8.42
CA VAL A 2 7.96 -10.10 -8.27
C VAL A 2 7.16 -8.84 -7.92
N SER A 3 6.08 -8.56 -8.64
CA SER A 3 5.17 -7.43 -8.37
C SER A 3 4.65 -7.41 -6.92
N ALA A 4 4.29 -8.56 -6.36
CA ALA A 4 3.82 -8.67 -4.98
C ALA A 4 4.88 -8.24 -3.96
N ILE A 5 6.13 -8.69 -4.17
CA ILE A 5 7.26 -8.35 -3.31
C ILE A 5 7.54 -6.85 -3.38
N LEU A 6 7.52 -6.27 -4.58
CA LEU A 6 7.71 -4.83 -4.76
C LEU A 6 6.64 -4.02 -4.03
N SER A 7 5.36 -4.36 -4.23
CA SER A 7 4.25 -3.69 -3.54
C SER A 7 4.20 -3.95 -2.04
N PHE A 8 4.75 -5.06 -1.55
CA PHE A 8 4.87 -5.32 -0.11
C PHE A 8 5.80 -4.32 0.56
N PHE A 9 6.93 -3.97 -0.06
CA PHE A 9 7.85 -2.98 0.53
C PHE A 9 7.39 -1.55 0.27
N ILE A 10 6.96 -1.27 -0.96
CA ILE A 10 6.52 0.05 -1.38
C ILE A 10 5.20 -0.10 -2.14
N PRO A 11 4.06 0.11 -1.46
CA PRO A 11 2.73 0.03 -2.08
C PRO A 11 2.64 0.85 -3.38
N GLY A 12 2.13 0.20 -4.44
CA GLY A 12 1.98 0.79 -5.76
C GLY A 12 3.14 0.49 -6.74
N VAL A 13 4.34 0.18 -6.25
CA VAL A 13 5.50 -0.11 -7.12
C VAL A 13 5.31 -1.39 -7.93
N GLY A 14 4.66 -2.42 -7.36
CA GLY A 14 4.35 -3.64 -8.11
C GLY A 14 3.39 -3.41 -9.27
N ASN A 15 2.47 -2.44 -9.16
CA ASN A 15 1.57 -2.07 -10.25
C ASN A 15 2.31 -1.27 -11.33
N LEU A 16 3.20 -0.35 -10.95
CA LEU A 16 4.08 0.35 -11.90
C LEU A 16 4.97 -0.64 -12.67
N TYR A 17 5.51 -1.65 -11.99
CA TYR A 17 6.29 -2.71 -12.61
C TYR A 17 5.48 -3.53 -13.63
N ASN A 18 4.19 -3.73 -13.37
CA ASN A 18 3.28 -4.43 -14.29
C ASN A 18 2.88 -3.59 -15.52
N GLY A 19 3.32 -2.33 -15.61
CA GLY A 19 2.91 -1.40 -16.68
C GLY A 19 1.67 -0.56 -16.34
N GLU A 20 1.02 -0.78 -15.19
CA GLU A 20 -0.16 -0.03 -14.77
C GLU A 20 0.19 1.33 -14.16
N MET A 21 0.61 2.27 -15.01
CA MET A 21 1.14 3.57 -14.58
C MET A 21 0.14 4.36 -13.73
N GLN A 22 -1.12 4.47 -14.17
CA GLN A 22 -2.13 5.24 -13.45
C GLN A 22 -2.46 4.62 -12.09
N ARG A 23 -2.71 3.31 -12.06
CA ARG A 23 -3.07 2.59 -10.82
C ARG A 23 -1.90 2.56 -9.84
N GLY A 24 -0.69 2.29 -10.33
CA GLY A 24 0.51 2.31 -9.52
C GLY A 24 0.81 3.69 -8.93
N ALA A 25 0.65 4.76 -9.72
CA ALA A 25 0.83 6.13 -9.23
C ALA A 25 -0.21 6.50 -8.16
N ILE A 26 -1.49 6.14 -8.36
CA ILE A 26 -2.55 6.41 -7.37
C ILE A 26 -2.25 5.71 -6.05
N VAL A 27 -1.91 4.41 -6.09
CA VAL A 27 -1.62 3.63 -4.87
C VAL A 27 -0.36 4.16 -4.17
N LEU A 28 0.69 4.48 -4.93
CA LEU A 28 1.93 5.03 -4.39
C LEU A 28 1.72 6.39 -3.73
N VAL A 29 1.03 7.32 -4.40
CA VAL A 29 0.74 8.65 -3.86
C VAL A 29 -0.17 8.54 -2.64
N ALA A 30 -1.20 7.68 -2.67
CA ALA A 30 -2.04 7.44 -1.51
C ALA A 30 -1.24 6.90 -0.33
N TRP A 31 -0.34 5.95 -0.55
CA TRP A 31 0.54 5.43 0.50
C TRP A 31 1.51 6.50 1.04
N LEU A 32 2.08 7.35 0.19
CA LEU A 32 2.97 8.43 0.65
C LEU A 32 2.22 9.50 1.44
N VAL A 33 1.06 9.95 0.95
CA VAL A 33 0.32 11.08 1.54
C VAL A 33 -0.49 10.64 2.76
N ILE A 34 -1.27 9.57 2.63
CA ILE A 34 -2.17 9.09 3.69
C ILE A 34 -1.42 8.14 4.62
N GLY A 35 -0.64 7.22 4.05
CA GLY A 35 0.16 6.28 4.81
C GLY A 35 1.31 7.00 5.52
N VAL A 36 2.37 7.35 4.82
CA VAL A 36 3.58 7.90 5.45
C VAL A 36 3.34 9.29 6.04
N GLY A 37 2.66 10.18 5.30
CA GLY A 37 2.38 11.54 5.75
C GLY A 37 1.38 11.57 6.92
N PHE A 38 0.10 11.34 6.64
CA PHE A 38 -0.97 11.52 7.62
C PHE A 38 -0.81 10.59 8.83
N TRP A 39 -0.50 9.30 8.65
CA TRP A 39 -0.38 8.35 9.75
C TRP A 39 0.72 8.73 10.74
N TRP A 40 1.87 9.22 10.25
CA TRP A 40 3.01 9.58 11.09
C TRP A 40 2.71 10.74 12.04
N PHE A 41 1.83 11.65 11.65
CA PHE A 41 1.36 12.74 12.52
C PHE A 41 0.13 12.34 13.34
N PHE A 42 -0.81 11.61 12.74
CA PHE A 42 -2.09 11.28 13.37
C PHE A 42 -1.95 10.29 14.53
N VAL A 43 -1.18 9.22 14.36
CA VAL A 43 -1.09 8.16 15.39
C VAL A 43 -0.47 8.65 16.70
N PRO A 44 0.61 9.46 16.71
CA PRO A 44 1.13 10.05 17.96
C PRO A 44 0.14 10.98 18.67
N ILE A 45 -0.65 11.76 17.91
CA ILE A 45 -1.68 12.64 18.47
C ILE A 45 -2.75 11.81 19.17
N VAL A 46 -3.28 10.79 18.49
CA VAL A 46 -4.25 9.86 19.08
C VAL A 46 -3.65 9.15 20.29
N GLY A 47 -2.40 8.69 20.19
CA GLY A 47 -1.67 8.08 21.30
C GLY A 47 -1.61 8.99 22.52
N THR A 48 -1.31 10.27 22.33
CA THR A 48 -1.27 11.26 23.42
C THR A 48 -2.65 11.46 24.06
N LEU A 49 -3.70 11.63 23.24
CA LEU A 49 -5.08 11.84 23.71
C LEU A 49 -5.67 10.62 24.43
N THR A 50 -5.17 9.43 24.13
CA THR A 50 -5.66 8.15 24.66
C THR A 50 -4.75 7.54 25.72
N LEU A 51 -3.87 8.34 26.33
CA LEU A 51 -2.92 7.91 27.37
C LEU A 51 -2.05 6.72 26.94
N GLY A 52 -1.65 6.71 25.67
CA GLY A 52 -0.80 5.70 25.05
C GLY A 52 -1.54 4.71 24.17
N LEU A 53 -2.84 4.44 24.40
CA LEU A 53 -3.57 3.36 23.72
C LEU A 53 -3.63 3.47 22.18
N GLY A 54 -3.49 4.69 21.64
CA GLY A 54 -3.39 4.94 20.20
C GLY A 54 -2.24 4.22 19.51
N PHE A 55 -1.23 3.71 20.25
CA PHE A 55 -0.17 2.86 19.69
C PHE A 55 -0.72 1.62 18.97
N LEU A 56 -1.90 1.11 19.38
CA LEU A 56 -2.54 -0.04 18.75
C LEU A 56 -2.86 0.22 17.27
N LEU A 57 -2.99 1.47 16.84
CA LEU A 57 -3.17 1.80 15.44
C LEU A 57 -1.97 1.35 14.60
N TYR A 58 -0.73 1.38 15.12
CA TYR A 58 0.44 0.89 14.37
C TYR A 58 0.32 -0.58 13.96
N LEU A 59 -0.48 -1.38 14.65
CA LEU A 59 -0.75 -2.78 14.27
C LEU A 59 -1.50 -2.90 12.94
N LEU A 60 -2.16 -1.83 12.48
CA LEU A 60 -2.84 -1.79 11.19
C LEU A 60 -1.86 -1.55 10.02
N TRP A 61 -0.66 -1.03 10.29
CA TRP A 61 0.31 -0.68 9.24
C TRP A 61 0.71 -1.86 8.34
N PRO A 62 1.03 -3.06 8.88
CA PRO A 62 1.38 -4.21 8.04
C PRO A 62 0.24 -4.63 7.08
N PHE A 63 -1.02 -4.40 7.43
CA PHE A 63 -2.15 -4.77 6.57
C PHE A 63 -2.19 -3.95 5.28
N VAL A 64 -1.74 -2.69 5.30
CA VAL A 64 -1.63 -1.86 4.09
C VAL A 64 -0.61 -2.47 3.11
N HIS A 65 0.52 -2.93 3.63
CA HIS A 65 1.57 -3.57 2.84
C HIS A 65 1.14 -4.94 2.28
N ILE A 66 0.42 -5.74 3.09
CA ILE A 66 -0.15 -7.01 2.65
C ILE A 66 -1.20 -6.79 1.56
N ALA A 67 -2.10 -5.82 1.74
CA ALA A 67 -3.13 -5.48 0.75
C ALA A 67 -2.50 -5.02 -0.57
N ALA A 68 -1.47 -4.18 -0.51
CA ALA A 68 -0.74 -3.74 -1.70
C ALA A 68 0.01 -4.89 -2.39
N ALA A 69 0.60 -5.81 -1.63
CA ALA A 69 1.26 -7.00 -2.18
C ALA A 69 0.27 -7.90 -2.93
N TYR A 70 -0.90 -8.16 -2.31
CA TYR A 70 -1.97 -8.90 -2.95
C TYR A 70 -2.46 -8.21 -4.23
N ASP A 71 -2.62 -6.89 -4.17
CA ASP A 71 -3.05 -6.09 -5.30
C ASP A 71 -2.11 -6.21 -6.51
N GLY A 72 -0.80 -6.01 -6.29
CA GLY A 72 0.21 -6.17 -7.35
C GLY A 72 0.27 -7.59 -7.91
N TYR A 73 0.16 -8.60 -7.05
CA TYR A 73 0.07 -10.00 -7.47
C TYR A 73 -1.15 -10.26 -8.37
N ASN A 74 -2.32 -9.79 -7.92
CA ASN A 74 -3.57 -10.04 -8.60
C ASN A 74 -3.60 -9.36 -9.97
N GLN A 75 -3.13 -8.13 -10.09
CA GLN A 75 -3.05 -7.46 -11.39
C GLN A 75 -2.08 -8.13 -12.35
N ALA A 76 -0.91 -8.56 -11.86
CA ALA A 76 0.02 -9.31 -12.69
C ALA A 76 -0.66 -10.56 -13.28
N ASN A 77 -1.46 -11.27 -12.49
CA ASN A 77 -2.20 -12.43 -12.97
C ASN A 77 -3.26 -12.08 -14.01
N LYS A 78 -4.00 -10.98 -13.82
CA LYS A 78 -5.02 -10.51 -14.77
C LYS A 78 -4.44 -10.04 -16.10
N ILE A 79 -3.27 -9.41 -16.06
CA ILE A 79 -2.53 -9.02 -17.26
C ILE A 79 -2.04 -10.27 -18.00
N ASN A 80 -1.45 -11.21 -17.26
CA ASN A 80 -0.95 -12.46 -17.84
C ASN A 80 -2.07 -13.36 -18.39
N SER A 81 -3.28 -13.31 -17.83
CA SER A 81 -4.45 -14.03 -18.35
C SER A 81 -5.14 -13.33 -19.52
N GLY A 82 -4.76 -12.08 -19.83
CA GLY A 82 -5.42 -11.26 -20.85
C GLY A 82 -6.76 -10.65 -20.41
N GLU A 83 -7.12 -10.72 -19.11
CA GLU A 83 -8.31 -10.04 -18.57
C GLU A 83 -8.16 -8.51 -18.64
N ILE A 84 -6.94 -8.00 -18.45
CA ILE A 84 -6.61 -6.57 -18.48
C ILE A 84 -5.46 -6.33 -19.44
N THR A 85 -5.56 -5.27 -20.25
CA THR A 85 -4.49 -4.78 -21.11
C THR A 85 -3.91 -3.48 -20.55
N VAL A 86 -2.59 -3.34 -20.61
CA VAL A 86 -1.80 -2.23 -20.04
C VAL A 86 -0.96 -1.51 -21.08
#